data_AF-A0A9D4M9U8-F1
#
_entry.id   AF-A0A9D4M9U8-F1
#
_cell.length_a   1.000
_cell.length_b   1.000
_cell.length_c   1.000
_cell.angle_alpha   90.00
_cell.angle_beta   90.00
_cell.angle_gamma   90.00
#
_symmetry.space_group_name_H-M   'P 1'
#
loop_
_entity.id
_entity.type
_entity.pdbx_description
1 polymer ?
#
loop_
_entity_poly.entity_id
_entity_poly.type
_entity_poly.pdbx_seq_one_letter_code
_entity_poly.pdbx_strand_id
1 'polypeptide(L)'
;MHRFDIASDGKRVKKEQVLTYKELFYTDDTKSNRRVYVQGEPGSGKSTFAAKLVHDWCDENRPSTAAPNKNASFDDVLVIQNFPFILFLSLGESRGQTEVTHMIKKQIIDTMYSEEKRDVMYTLLLKIIETEICLVIRDGLDEWVAPDGSNLAEPSMAGFPKDKCAVLTTSRPWKLADERIKNSRIDILVEIEGISDSYTFIERVLRCILDKSKDLMTTAIEIESFLEERRLTWLSNSPMLFTLVICMWVDTMEEEEHLNGSSLCALYTTFLESLCKKANDTTGFFNDLNPPHVKCFSRTSYLRPIIQNVDVISKAAFHLLFSPEKEKSIVFNDQELSNYLTPSEQEFALKAGLISKRKTKRALNSSISFIHKSMQEFLAAYHIAHNALLIDDVISGYLGCHSDAYLDISQVFIFLCGLSVSAANTLSGIINEHYSKIMDACCCTILVEHYAFQRIIVAGYREAVLNDHTGILLRLSHFDIYGNNLMDINNIWRENKSNALFLKISVNDKTYRAIHSSATHSEPTSQVEFDLSSCRNLKCLILEGSGIHVQGNIYNKTI
;
A
#
# COMPACT_ATOMS: atom_id res chain seq x y z
N MET A 1 -3.31 -16.56 -0.34
CA MET A 1 -1.88 -16.28 -0.11
C MET A 1 -1.07 -17.25 -0.95
N HIS A 2 0.06 -16.81 -1.49
CA HIS A 2 0.98 -17.69 -2.22
C HIS A 2 2.33 -17.75 -1.52
N ARG A 3 2.87 -18.95 -1.35
CA ARG A 3 4.21 -19.21 -0.84
C ARG A 3 5.17 -19.39 -2.00
N PHE A 4 6.36 -18.83 -1.82
CA PHE A 4 7.50 -19.02 -2.68
C PHE A 4 8.68 -19.49 -1.85
N ASP A 5 9.24 -20.65 -2.23
CA ASP A 5 10.55 -21.05 -1.75
C ASP A 5 11.62 -20.29 -2.53
N ILE A 6 12.61 -19.77 -1.82
CA ILE A 6 13.67 -18.94 -2.37
C ILE A 6 14.96 -19.77 -2.43
N ALA A 7 15.56 -19.89 -3.61
CA ALA A 7 16.85 -20.53 -3.78
C ALA A 7 17.97 -19.70 -3.14
N SER A 8 19.13 -20.32 -2.91
CA SER A 8 20.33 -19.64 -2.42
C SER A 8 20.81 -18.48 -3.31
N ASP A 9 20.40 -18.46 -4.58
CA ASP A 9 20.66 -17.38 -5.54
C ASP A 9 19.56 -16.30 -5.59
N GLY A 10 18.58 -16.35 -4.69
CA GLY A 10 17.49 -15.37 -4.55
C GLY A 10 16.30 -15.57 -5.51
N LYS A 11 16.34 -16.58 -6.39
CA LYS A 11 15.24 -16.83 -7.34
C LYS A 11 14.04 -17.53 -6.67
N ARG A 12 12.84 -17.20 -7.16
CA ARG A 12 11.59 -17.90 -6.81
C ARG A 12 11.61 -19.27 -7.48
N VAL A 13 11.60 -20.35 -6.70
CA VAL A 13 11.75 -21.72 -7.22
C VAL A 13 10.39 -22.39 -7.43
N LYS A 14 9.43 -22.14 -6.54
CA LYS A 14 8.10 -22.77 -6.54
C LYS A 14 7.05 -21.75 -6.15
N LYS A 15 5.86 -21.76 -6.77
CA LYS A 15 4.69 -20.99 -6.34
C LYS A 15 3.64 -21.99 -5.88
N GLU A 16 3.25 -21.91 -4.61
CA GLU A 16 2.23 -22.77 -4.03
C GLU A 16 1.15 -21.92 -3.38
N GLN A 17 -0.11 -22.33 -3.52
CA GLN A 17 -1.19 -21.72 -2.75
C GLN A 17 -1.06 -22.18 -1.30
N VAL A 18 -0.96 -21.22 -0.38
CA VAL A 18 -0.98 -21.51 1.05
C VAL A 18 -2.44 -21.66 1.46
N LEU A 19 -2.83 -22.89 1.79
CA LEU A 19 -4.19 -23.22 2.20
C LEU A 19 -4.46 -22.76 3.64
N THR A 20 -3.45 -22.78 4.50
CA THR A 20 -3.50 -22.19 5.84
C THR A 20 -2.16 -21.58 6.25
N TYR A 21 -2.18 -20.43 6.91
CA TYR A 21 -0.95 -19.82 7.42
C TYR A 21 -0.29 -20.62 8.54
N LYS A 22 -1.02 -21.58 9.10
CA LYS A 22 -0.50 -22.48 10.13
C LYS A 22 0.60 -23.40 9.59
N GLU A 23 0.68 -23.58 8.27
CA GLU A 23 1.73 -24.36 7.59
C GLU A 23 3.02 -23.58 7.33
N LEU A 24 3.07 -22.25 7.58
CA LEU A 24 4.25 -21.43 7.23
C LEU A 24 5.53 -21.86 7.95
N PHE A 25 5.38 -22.48 9.12
CA PHE A 25 6.50 -22.99 9.91
C PHE A 25 6.67 -24.51 9.78
N TYR A 26 5.83 -25.19 9.00
CA TYR A 26 5.87 -26.63 8.78
C TYR A 26 6.86 -26.98 7.65
N THR A 27 7.89 -27.78 7.92
CA THR A 27 8.53 -28.68 6.93
C THR A 27 9.19 -29.85 7.65
N ASP A 28 9.47 -30.93 6.92
CA ASP A 28 10.21 -32.13 7.36
C ASP A 28 11.68 -31.86 7.76
N ASP A 29 12.19 -30.66 7.51
CA ASP A 29 13.55 -30.25 7.84
C ASP A 29 13.63 -29.67 9.26
N THR A 30 14.55 -30.21 10.06
CA THR A 30 14.85 -29.87 11.47
C THR A 30 15.42 -28.46 11.70
N LYS A 31 15.28 -27.55 10.72
CA LYS A 31 15.77 -26.17 10.84
C LYS A 31 14.82 -25.34 11.71
N SER A 32 15.27 -25.10 12.95
CA SER A 32 14.67 -24.20 13.93
C SER A 32 14.90 -22.71 13.62
N ASN A 33 15.85 -22.38 12.74
CA ASN A 33 16.05 -21.02 12.23
C ASN A 33 15.31 -20.85 10.90
N ARG A 34 14.21 -20.08 10.90
CA ARG A 34 13.51 -19.72 9.67
C ARG A 34 13.27 -18.24 9.58
N ARG A 35 13.51 -17.69 8.40
CA ARG A 35 13.27 -16.31 8.06
C ARG A 35 12.14 -16.25 7.04
N VAL A 36 10.93 -16.03 7.55
CA VAL A 36 9.70 -15.90 6.78
C VAL A 36 9.45 -14.44 6.49
N TYR A 37 9.28 -14.11 5.21
CA TYR A 37 8.91 -12.77 4.77
C TYR A 37 7.51 -12.78 4.21
N VAL A 38 6.68 -11.83 4.64
CA VAL A 38 5.29 -11.70 4.21
C VAL A 38 5.14 -10.34 3.53
N GLN A 39 4.84 -10.36 2.24
CA GLN A 39 4.68 -9.18 1.42
C GLN A 39 3.25 -8.98 0.95
N GLY A 40 2.93 -7.75 0.56
CA GLY A 40 1.66 -7.38 -0.03
C GLY A 40 1.50 -5.87 -0.10
N GLU A 41 0.62 -5.41 -0.97
CA GLU A 41 0.37 -3.99 -1.21
C GLU A 41 -0.20 -3.27 0.03
N PRO A 42 -0.22 -1.93 0.08
CA PRO A 42 -0.81 -1.18 1.19
C PRO A 42 -2.28 -1.60 1.46
N GLY A 43 -2.62 -1.81 2.73
CA GLY A 43 -3.97 -2.25 3.11
C GLY A 43 -4.29 -3.73 2.82
N SER A 44 -3.33 -4.55 2.35
CA SER A 44 -3.53 -5.98 2.05
C SER A 44 -3.79 -6.86 3.29
N GLY A 45 -3.61 -6.34 4.50
CA GLY A 45 -3.83 -7.08 5.75
C GLY A 45 -2.59 -7.75 6.37
N LYS A 46 -1.37 -7.31 6.03
CA LYS A 46 -0.10 -7.86 6.58
C LYS A 46 -0.02 -7.77 8.12
N SER A 47 -0.25 -6.59 8.69
CA SER A 47 -0.25 -6.40 10.14
C SER A 47 -1.38 -7.17 10.81
N THR A 48 -2.56 -7.21 10.19
CA THR A 48 -3.71 -8.02 10.65
C THR A 48 -3.36 -9.51 10.66
N PHE A 49 -2.67 -9.98 9.63
CA PHE A 49 -2.16 -11.34 9.53
C PHE A 49 -1.19 -11.67 10.67
N ALA A 50 -0.19 -10.82 10.91
CA ALA A 50 0.77 -11.00 11.99
C ALA A 50 0.11 -10.96 13.38
N ALA A 51 -0.83 -10.04 13.59
CA ALA A 51 -1.61 -9.96 14.83
C ALA A 51 -2.52 -11.18 15.03
N LYS A 52 -3.14 -11.70 13.95
CA LYS A 52 -3.98 -12.91 14.00
C LYS A 52 -3.16 -14.13 14.43
N LEU A 53 -1.92 -14.26 13.96
CA LEU A 53 -1.01 -15.31 14.39
C LEU A 53 -0.78 -15.27 15.90
N VAL A 54 -0.49 -14.10 16.46
CA VAL A 54 -0.33 -13.92 17.92
C VAL A 54 -1.64 -14.19 18.67
N HIS A 55 -2.76 -13.71 18.14
CA HIS A 55 -4.07 -13.92 18.75
C HIS A 55 -4.39 -15.42 18.88
N ASP A 56 -4.15 -16.20 17.83
CA ASP A 56 -4.40 -17.64 17.85
C ASP A 56 -3.45 -18.38 18.76
N TRP A 57 -2.17 -18.00 18.77
CA TRP A 57 -1.22 -18.53 19.74
C TRP A 57 -1.70 -18.26 21.18
N CYS A 58 -2.22 -17.07 21.48
CA CYS A 58 -2.78 -16.76 22.80
C CYS A 58 -4.02 -17.60 23.11
N ASP A 59 -4.97 -17.73 22.17
CA ASP A 59 -6.22 -18.46 22.38
C ASP A 59 -5.98 -19.98 22.55
N GLU A 60 -5.08 -20.55 21.74
CA GLU A 60 -4.74 -21.97 21.78
C GLU A 60 -3.90 -22.34 23.02
N ASN A 61 -3.12 -21.40 23.56
CA ASN A 61 -2.35 -21.59 24.81
C ASN A 61 -3.12 -21.19 26.09
N ARG A 62 -4.42 -20.84 26.00
CA ARG A 62 -5.23 -20.64 27.20
C ARG A 62 -5.40 -21.98 27.93
N PRO A 63 -5.22 -22.02 29.27
CA PRO A 63 -5.57 -23.21 30.04
C PRO A 63 -7.08 -23.46 29.90
N SER A 64 -7.46 -24.44 29.10
CA SER A 64 -8.86 -24.81 28.92
C SER A 64 -9.40 -25.43 30.22
N THR A 65 -10.48 -24.88 30.76
CA THR A 65 -11.31 -25.53 31.79
C THR A 65 -12.22 -26.60 31.20
N ALA A 66 -12.30 -26.71 29.87
CA ALA A 66 -13.03 -27.74 29.16
C ALA A 66 -12.10 -28.88 28.73
N ALA A 67 -12.59 -30.12 28.86
CA ALA A 67 -11.87 -31.32 28.46
C ALA A 67 -11.35 -31.21 27.02
N PRO A 68 -10.12 -31.68 26.73
CA PRO A 68 -9.57 -31.65 25.39
C PRO A 68 -10.52 -32.36 24.41
N ASN A 69 -10.80 -31.69 23.30
CA ASN A 69 -11.72 -32.17 22.29
C ASN A 69 -11.13 -33.43 21.65
N LYS A 70 -11.71 -34.61 21.96
CA LYS A 70 -11.19 -35.94 21.56
C LYS A 70 -11.26 -36.24 20.05
N ASN A 71 -11.67 -35.25 19.24
CA ASN A 71 -11.80 -35.36 17.79
C ASN A 71 -10.79 -34.50 17.03
N ALA A 72 -9.82 -33.85 17.69
CA ALA A 72 -8.69 -33.24 16.99
C ALA A 72 -7.86 -34.37 16.34
N SER A 73 -7.69 -34.31 15.03
CA SER A 73 -6.89 -35.28 14.32
C SER A 73 -5.42 -35.15 14.75
N PHE A 74 -4.64 -36.23 14.68
CA PHE A 74 -3.22 -36.21 15.04
C PHE A 74 -2.39 -35.22 14.19
N ASP A 75 -2.93 -34.74 13.06
CA ASP A 75 -2.32 -33.75 12.17
C ASP A 75 -2.54 -32.29 12.62
N ASP A 76 -3.32 -32.04 13.68
CA ASP A 76 -3.65 -30.69 14.17
C ASP A 76 -2.62 -30.15 15.20
N VAL A 77 -1.44 -30.76 15.34
CA VAL A 77 -0.36 -30.19 16.18
C VAL A 77 0.28 -29.02 15.44
N LEU A 78 -0.26 -27.83 15.67
CA LEU A 78 0.12 -26.61 14.98
C LEU A 78 1.54 -26.21 15.36
N VAL A 79 2.41 -25.99 14.37
CA VAL A 79 3.82 -25.59 14.59
C VAL A 79 3.96 -24.29 15.41
N ILE A 80 2.93 -23.43 15.41
CA ILE A 80 2.87 -22.24 16.25
C ILE A 80 2.95 -22.60 17.76
N GLN A 81 2.49 -23.78 18.16
CA GLN A 81 2.62 -24.31 19.53
C GLN A 81 4.07 -24.66 19.91
N ASN A 82 4.96 -24.84 18.93
CA ASN A 82 6.39 -25.11 19.18
C ASN A 82 7.17 -23.86 19.59
N PHE A 83 6.52 -22.69 19.65
CA PHE A 83 7.11 -21.46 20.15
C PHE A 83 6.54 -21.14 21.54
N PRO A 84 7.27 -21.48 22.63
CA PRO A 84 6.90 -21.07 23.98
C PRO A 84 6.76 -19.55 24.16
N PHE A 85 7.45 -18.78 23.31
CA PHE A 85 7.40 -17.32 23.34
C PHE A 85 7.29 -16.72 21.92
N ILE A 86 6.34 -15.80 21.76
CA ILE A 86 6.23 -14.94 20.58
C ILE A 86 6.51 -13.49 20.98
N LEU A 87 7.46 -12.86 20.30
CA LEU A 87 7.86 -11.47 20.52
C LEU A 87 7.37 -10.64 19.32
N PHE A 88 6.32 -9.85 19.51
CA PHE A 88 5.75 -8.98 18.48
C PHE A 88 6.34 -7.58 18.57
N LEU A 89 6.93 -7.09 17.48
CA LEU A 89 7.56 -5.78 17.38
C LEU A 89 6.99 -5.00 16.20
N SER A 90 6.57 -3.77 16.46
CA SER A 90 6.19 -2.80 15.41
C SER A 90 7.43 -2.04 14.98
N LEU A 91 7.88 -2.25 13.74
CA LEU A 91 9.08 -1.56 13.25
C LEU A 91 8.84 -0.07 12.99
N GLY A 92 7.60 0.35 12.70
CA GLY A 92 7.21 1.75 12.66
C GLY A 92 7.33 2.48 14.01
N GLU A 93 7.41 1.75 15.13
CA GLU A 93 7.63 2.29 16.49
C GLU A 93 9.10 2.20 16.94
N SER A 94 10.01 1.78 16.05
CA SER A 94 11.41 1.56 16.39
C SER A 94 12.15 2.85 16.80
N ARG A 95 11.85 4.00 16.18
CA ARG A 95 12.55 5.28 16.35
C ARG A 95 14.08 5.13 16.23
N GLY A 96 14.53 4.70 15.05
CA GLY A 96 15.95 4.59 14.71
C GLY A 96 16.73 3.46 15.40
N GLN A 97 16.07 2.63 16.21
CA GLN A 97 16.71 1.46 16.82
C GLN A 97 17.12 0.46 15.74
N THR A 98 18.33 -0.06 15.84
CA THR A 98 18.91 -1.00 14.85
C THR A 98 18.97 -2.43 15.33
N GLU A 99 18.79 -2.67 16.63
CA GLU A 99 18.88 -4.00 17.23
C GLU A 99 17.55 -4.44 17.84
N VAL A 100 17.15 -5.68 17.56
CA VAL A 100 15.88 -6.25 18.02
C VAL A 100 15.80 -6.34 19.55
N THR A 101 16.91 -6.63 20.23
CA THR A 101 16.98 -6.65 21.71
C THR A 101 16.64 -5.30 22.33
N HIS A 102 17.11 -4.20 21.73
CA HIS A 102 16.77 -2.84 22.14
C HIS A 102 15.30 -2.49 21.84
N MET A 103 14.78 -2.92 20.69
CA MET A 103 13.36 -2.76 20.36
C MET A 103 12.45 -3.48 21.36
N ILE A 104 12.81 -4.70 21.79
CA ILE A 104 12.04 -5.44 22.80
C ILE A 104 12.05 -4.71 24.13
N LYS A 105 13.22 -4.21 24.56
CA LYS A 105 13.32 -3.41 25.80
C LYS A 105 12.33 -2.25 25.76
N LYS A 106 12.34 -1.48 24.67
CA LYS A 106 11.52 -0.27 24.54
C LYS A 106 10.04 -0.54 24.33
N GLN A 107 9.68 -1.49 23.46
CA GLN A 107 8.28 -1.71 23.07
C GLN A 107 7.56 -2.65 24.03
N ILE A 108 8.26 -3.66 24.58
CA ILE A 108 7.67 -4.66 25.45
C ILE A 108 7.95 -4.32 26.91
N ILE A 109 9.22 -4.22 27.31
CA ILE A 109 9.58 -4.10 28.73
C ILE A 109 9.14 -2.75 29.31
N ASP A 110 9.51 -1.65 28.65
CA ASP A 110 9.23 -0.30 29.17
C ASP A 110 7.73 0.02 29.19
N THR A 111 6.97 -0.59 28.26
CA THR A 111 5.51 -0.47 28.16
C THR A 111 4.79 -1.33 29.19
N MET A 112 5.26 -2.57 29.43
CA MET A 112 4.57 -3.54 30.27
C MET A 112 4.95 -3.43 31.75
N TYR A 113 6.13 -2.91 32.11
CA TYR A 113 6.64 -2.95 33.49
C TYR A 113 6.99 -1.55 34.05
N SER A 114 6.87 -1.41 35.37
CA SER A 114 7.30 -0.21 36.10
C SER A 114 8.82 -0.08 36.11
N GLU A 115 9.33 1.15 36.24
CA GLU A 115 10.78 1.43 36.19
C GLU A 115 11.61 0.52 37.08
N GLU A 116 11.20 0.34 38.34
CA GLU A 116 11.85 -0.55 39.32
C GLU A 116 11.98 -2.01 38.89
N LYS A 117 11.12 -2.48 37.96
CA LYS A 117 11.07 -3.87 37.50
C LYS A 117 11.70 -4.06 36.12
N ARG A 118 11.98 -2.99 35.38
CA ARG A 118 12.43 -3.07 33.98
C ARG A 118 13.71 -3.88 33.83
N ASP A 119 14.72 -3.62 34.66
CA ASP A 119 16.02 -4.31 34.56
C ASP A 119 15.92 -5.81 34.89
N VAL A 120 15.13 -6.16 35.91
CA VAL A 120 14.90 -7.57 36.29
C VAL A 120 14.15 -8.31 35.19
N MET A 121 13.10 -7.69 34.63
CA MET A 121 12.31 -8.30 33.55
C MET A 121 13.10 -8.40 32.24
N TYR A 122 13.93 -7.39 31.93
CA TYR A 122 14.82 -7.43 30.78
C TYR A 122 15.86 -8.55 30.91
N THR A 123 16.43 -8.73 32.10
CA THR A 123 17.36 -9.85 32.37
C THR A 123 16.68 -11.21 32.19
N LEU A 124 15.44 -11.37 32.69
CA LEU A 124 14.66 -12.59 32.51
C LEU A 124 14.38 -12.86 31.03
N LEU A 125 14.02 -11.83 30.26
CA LEU A 125 13.78 -11.93 28.84
C LEU A 125 15.04 -12.35 28.07
N LEU A 126 16.21 -11.78 28.38
CA LEU A 126 17.46 -12.19 27.75
C LEU A 126 17.74 -13.68 28.00
N LYS A 127 17.45 -14.18 29.21
CA LYS A 127 17.55 -15.60 29.53
C LYS A 127 16.56 -16.44 28.70
N ILE A 128 15.31 -15.99 28.54
CA ILE A 128 14.32 -16.66 27.69
C ILE A 128 14.81 -16.73 26.24
N ILE A 129 15.34 -15.62 25.69
CA ILE A 129 15.89 -15.56 24.33
C ILE A 129 17.05 -16.55 24.15
N GLU A 130 17.87 -16.75 25.18
CA GLU A 130 18.99 -17.69 25.15
C GLU A 130 18.55 -19.17 25.29
N THR A 131 17.55 -19.44 26.13
CA THR A 131 17.18 -20.83 26.48
C THR A 131 16.07 -21.41 25.60
N GLU A 132 15.10 -20.60 25.19
CA GLU A 132 13.84 -21.05 24.58
C GLU A 132 13.79 -20.80 23.08
N ILE A 133 12.92 -21.57 22.39
CA ILE A 133 12.63 -21.37 20.98
C ILE A 133 11.64 -20.20 20.83
N CYS A 134 12.09 -19.08 20.29
CA CYS A 134 11.29 -17.88 20.14
C CYS A 134 10.86 -17.66 18.68
N LEU A 135 9.65 -17.16 18.48
CA LEU A 135 9.24 -16.52 17.23
C LEU A 135 9.28 -15.00 17.40
N VAL A 136 10.10 -14.33 16.60
CA VAL A 136 10.16 -12.86 16.55
C VAL A 136 9.38 -12.37 15.34
N ILE A 137 8.33 -11.58 15.58
CA ILE A 137 7.53 -10.94 14.54
C ILE A 137 7.98 -9.49 14.41
N ARG A 138 8.42 -9.11 13.21
CA ARG A 138 8.86 -7.77 12.82
C ARG A 138 7.83 -7.20 11.85
N ASP A 139 6.88 -6.43 12.35
CA ASP A 139 5.78 -5.89 11.55
C ASP A 139 6.17 -4.52 10.95
N GLY A 140 6.09 -4.38 9.62
CA GLY A 140 6.27 -3.10 8.93
C GLY A 140 7.72 -2.74 8.60
N LEU A 141 8.50 -3.63 7.97
CA LEU A 141 9.90 -3.32 7.60
C LEU A 141 10.03 -2.11 6.66
N ASP A 142 9.02 -1.82 5.84
CA ASP A 142 8.99 -0.60 5.00
C ASP A 142 8.74 0.70 5.79
N GLU A 143 8.52 0.59 7.10
CA GLU A 143 8.35 1.70 8.04
C GLU A 143 9.58 1.85 8.95
N TRP A 144 10.55 0.92 8.84
CA TRP A 144 11.82 1.02 9.52
C TRP A 144 12.81 1.83 8.70
N VAL A 145 13.49 2.76 9.37
CA VAL A 145 14.59 3.52 8.78
C VAL A 145 15.87 3.25 9.54
N ALA A 146 16.87 2.84 8.77
CA ALA A 146 18.22 2.65 9.28
C ALA A 146 18.84 4.03 9.57
N PRO A 147 19.61 4.21 10.67
CA PRO A 147 20.31 5.45 10.95
C PRO A 147 21.23 5.88 9.81
N ASP A 148 21.50 7.17 9.75
CA ASP A 148 22.34 7.73 8.69
C ASP A 148 23.73 7.13 8.60
N GLY A 149 24.10 6.77 7.37
CA GLY A 149 25.37 6.11 7.07
C GLY A 149 25.41 4.62 7.41
N SER A 150 24.31 4.03 7.90
CA SER A 150 24.24 2.58 8.12
C SER A 150 23.86 1.83 6.83
N ASN A 151 24.55 0.71 6.57
CA ASN A 151 24.26 -0.18 5.44
C ASN A 151 23.31 -1.32 5.84
N LEU A 152 22.52 -1.12 6.90
CA LEU A 152 21.61 -2.15 7.40
C LEU A 152 20.33 -2.13 6.56
N ALA A 153 20.01 -3.27 5.95
CA ALA A 153 18.75 -3.45 5.23
C ALA A 153 17.57 -3.70 6.20
N GLU A 154 17.88 -4.29 7.35
CA GLU A 154 16.93 -4.68 8.38
C GLU A 154 17.51 -4.57 9.80
N PRO A 155 16.67 -4.59 10.85
CA PRO A 155 17.13 -4.67 12.23
C PRO A 155 17.97 -5.94 12.51
N SER A 156 19.07 -5.74 13.21
CA SER A 156 19.99 -6.79 13.64
C SER A 156 19.34 -7.71 14.68
N MET A 157 19.49 -9.03 14.45
CA MET A 157 19.15 -10.09 15.39
C MET A 157 20.32 -10.42 16.34
N ALA A 158 21.27 -9.49 16.52
CA ALA A 158 22.38 -9.70 17.46
C ALA A 158 21.86 -10.05 18.85
N GLY A 159 22.47 -11.06 19.48
CA GLY A 159 22.04 -11.59 20.78
C GLY A 159 21.04 -12.74 20.71
N PHE A 160 20.46 -13.06 19.54
CA PHE A 160 19.59 -14.23 19.38
C PHE A 160 20.38 -15.48 18.96
N PRO A 161 20.20 -16.63 19.63
CA PRO A 161 20.73 -17.90 19.16
C PRO A 161 20.14 -18.26 17.80
N LYS A 162 20.99 -18.57 16.82
CA LYS A 162 20.54 -18.88 15.46
C LYS A 162 19.59 -20.06 15.44
N ASP A 163 19.88 -21.10 16.20
CA ASP A 163 19.13 -22.36 16.26
C ASP A 163 17.89 -22.31 17.18
N LYS A 164 17.55 -21.16 17.76
CA LYS A 164 16.37 -21.02 18.64
C LYS A 164 15.49 -19.83 18.29
N CYS A 165 15.66 -19.25 17.10
CA CYS A 165 14.91 -18.08 16.69
C CYS A 165 14.34 -18.29 15.29
N ALA A 166 13.01 -18.31 15.19
CA ALA A 166 12.31 -18.06 13.94
C ALA A 166 11.97 -16.57 13.85
N VAL A 167 11.94 -16.04 12.64
CA VAL A 167 11.66 -14.63 12.38
C VAL A 167 10.62 -14.52 11.28
N LEU A 168 9.54 -13.80 11.56
CA LEU A 168 8.53 -13.41 10.58
C LEU A 168 8.60 -11.92 10.36
N THR A 169 8.74 -11.47 9.11
CA THR A 169 8.89 -10.06 8.78
C THR A 169 7.84 -9.66 7.76
N THR A 170 7.05 -8.62 8.05
CA THR A 170 6.09 -8.09 7.09
C THR A 170 6.65 -6.85 6.38
N SER A 171 6.36 -6.68 5.09
CA SER A 171 6.81 -5.48 4.35
C SER A 171 6.02 -5.24 3.06
N ARG A 172 6.13 -4.04 2.49
CA ARG A 172 5.70 -3.78 1.11
C ARG A 172 6.64 -4.45 0.09
N PRO A 173 6.16 -4.84 -1.10
CA PRO A 173 6.95 -5.64 -2.05
C PRO A 173 8.26 -4.98 -2.50
N TRP A 174 8.26 -3.65 -2.66
CA TRP A 174 9.44 -2.91 -3.12
C TRP A 174 10.61 -3.00 -2.13
N LYS A 175 10.35 -2.91 -0.81
CA LYS A 175 11.40 -2.98 0.22
C LYS A 175 12.12 -4.34 0.21
N LEU A 176 11.41 -5.38 -0.20
CA LEU A 176 11.96 -6.74 -0.32
C LEU A 176 12.56 -7.01 -1.70
N ALA A 177 12.27 -6.19 -2.71
CA ALA A 177 12.87 -6.34 -4.04
C ALA A 177 14.40 -6.16 -3.97
N ASP A 178 14.87 -5.21 -3.15
CA ASP A 178 16.30 -4.95 -2.92
C ASP A 178 16.95 -5.98 -2.00
N GLU A 179 16.25 -6.39 -0.93
CA GLU A 179 16.75 -7.41 -0.01
C GLU A 179 16.91 -8.79 -0.68
N ARG A 180 16.00 -9.15 -1.62
CA ARG A 180 16.05 -10.41 -2.38
C ARG A 180 17.31 -10.57 -3.21
N ILE A 181 17.86 -9.47 -3.71
CA ILE A 181 19.02 -9.48 -4.63
C ILE A 181 20.33 -9.38 -3.84
N LYS A 182 20.32 -8.67 -2.70
CA LYS A 182 21.53 -8.36 -1.93
C LYS A 182 21.78 -9.34 -0.76
N ASN A 183 20.77 -10.03 -0.22
CA ASN A 183 20.92 -10.88 0.97
C ASN A 183 20.27 -12.27 0.82
N SER A 184 21.11 -13.30 0.80
CA SER A 184 20.78 -14.73 0.64
C SER A 184 20.16 -15.42 1.88
N ARG A 185 19.30 -14.72 2.65
CA ARG A 185 18.77 -15.23 3.94
C ARG A 185 17.25 -15.19 4.08
N ILE A 186 16.51 -15.21 2.98
CA ILE A 186 15.05 -15.42 2.99
C ILE A 186 14.82 -16.91 2.77
N ASP A 187 14.25 -17.61 3.75
CA ASP A 187 13.92 -19.04 3.61
C ASP A 187 12.56 -19.21 2.92
N ILE A 188 11.58 -18.41 3.35
CA ILE A 188 10.20 -18.48 2.85
C ILE A 188 9.72 -17.08 2.56
N LEU A 189 9.12 -16.91 1.38
CA LEU A 189 8.41 -15.69 1.02
C LEU A 189 6.92 -16.00 0.84
N VAL A 190 6.07 -15.18 1.43
CA VAL A 190 4.61 -15.27 1.34
C VAL A 190 4.08 -13.98 0.74
N GLU A 191 3.16 -14.09 -0.20
CA GLU A 191 2.48 -12.96 -0.84
C GLU A 191 0.99 -12.97 -0.47
N ILE A 192 0.55 -11.90 0.20
CA ILE A 192 -0.85 -11.62 0.48
C ILE A 192 -1.42 -10.80 -0.67
N GLU A 193 -2.25 -11.45 -1.49
CA GLU A 193 -2.88 -10.85 -2.68
C GLU A 193 -4.24 -10.20 -2.38
N GLY A 194 -4.80 -10.42 -1.18
CA GLY A 194 -6.10 -9.88 -0.76
C GLY A 194 -7.13 -10.96 -0.43
N ILE A 195 -8.40 -10.61 -0.61
CA ILE A 195 -9.58 -11.43 -0.35
C ILE A 195 -9.92 -12.25 -1.60
N SER A 196 -10.06 -13.56 -1.43
CA SER A 196 -10.48 -14.47 -2.51
C SER A 196 -12.00 -14.63 -2.60
N ASP A 197 -12.69 -14.55 -1.45
CA ASP A 197 -14.15 -14.66 -1.34
C ASP A 197 -14.73 -13.31 -0.89
N SER A 198 -15.01 -12.45 -1.88
CA SER A 198 -15.53 -11.11 -1.66
C SER A 198 -16.90 -11.12 -0.97
N TYR A 199 -17.78 -12.05 -1.35
CA TYR A 199 -19.13 -12.14 -0.78
C TYR A 199 -19.07 -12.46 0.72
N THR A 200 -18.34 -13.51 1.11
CA THR A 200 -18.18 -13.87 2.53
C THR A 200 -17.51 -12.75 3.31
N PHE A 201 -16.59 -12.00 2.69
CA PHE A 201 -15.97 -10.84 3.32
C PHE A 201 -16.96 -9.71 3.55
N ILE A 202 -17.77 -9.34 2.54
CA ILE A 202 -18.85 -8.34 2.66
C ILE A 202 -19.79 -8.74 3.79
N GLU A 203 -20.28 -9.98 3.79
CA GLU A 203 -21.15 -10.50 4.85
C GLU A 203 -20.53 -10.33 6.24
N ARG A 204 -19.25 -10.68 6.42
CA ARG A 204 -18.56 -10.54 7.72
C ARG A 204 -18.45 -9.10 8.17
N VAL A 205 -18.14 -8.17 7.26
CA VAL A 205 -18.10 -6.73 7.58
C VAL A 205 -19.50 -6.23 7.95
N LEU A 206 -20.52 -6.58 7.16
CA LEU A 206 -21.91 -6.20 7.42
C LEU A 206 -22.39 -6.70 8.78
N ARG A 207 -22.05 -7.93 9.20
CA ARG A 207 -22.38 -8.46 10.53
C ARG A 207 -21.84 -7.59 11.67
N CYS A 208 -20.79 -6.81 11.44
CA CYS A 208 -20.19 -5.92 12.43
C CYS A 208 -20.81 -4.51 12.46
N ILE A 209 -21.32 -4.02 11.33
CA ILE A 209 -21.73 -2.61 11.19
C ILE A 209 -23.22 -2.40 10.90
N LEU A 210 -23.90 -3.41 10.34
CA LEU A 210 -25.29 -3.31 9.92
C LEU A 210 -26.21 -3.48 11.14
N ASP A 211 -27.24 -2.65 11.24
CA ASP A 211 -28.30 -2.85 12.22
C ASP A 211 -28.99 -4.20 11.97
N LYS A 212 -29.30 -4.92 13.06
CA LYS A 212 -29.98 -6.24 13.03
C LYS A 212 -31.35 -6.18 12.35
N SER A 213 -31.92 -4.99 12.21
CA SER A 213 -33.19 -4.76 11.52
C SER A 213 -33.08 -4.80 9.98
N LYS A 214 -31.89 -4.52 9.41
CA LYS A 214 -31.66 -4.49 7.96
C LYS A 214 -31.32 -5.90 7.45
N ASP A 215 -31.79 -6.23 6.25
CA ASP A 215 -31.57 -7.56 5.66
C ASP A 215 -30.13 -7.70 5.14
N LEU A 216 -29.34 -8.52 5.82
CA LEU A 216 -27.92 -8.70 5.51
C LEU A 216 -27.69 -9.27 4.11
N MET A 217 -28.51 -10.24 3.68
CA MET A 217 -28.31 -10.92 2.40
C MET A 217 -28.58 -9.97 1.22
N THR A 218 -29.71 -9.26 1.24
CA THR A 218 -30.03 -8.26 0.22
C THR A 218 -28.98 -7.15 0.19
N THR A 219 -28.57 -6.65 1.36
CA THR A 219 -27.52 -5.62 1.47
C THR A 219 -26.20 -6.09 0.86
N ALA A 220 -25.78 -7.34 1.10
CA ALA A 220 -24.56 -7.89 0.53
C ALA A 220 -24.59 -7.98 -1.01
N ILE A 221 -25.74 -8.40 -1.57
CA ILE A 221 -25.96 -8.48 -3.02
C ILE A 221 -25.94 -7.08 -3.66
N GLU A 222 -26.56 -6.10 -3.02
CA GLU A 222 -26.56 -4.71 -3.50
C GLU A 222 -25.15 -4.11 -3.52
N ILE A 223 -24.34 -4.37 -2.50
CA ILE A 223 -22.93 -3.96 -2.47
C ILE A 223 -22.15 -4.64 -3.60
N GLU A 224 -22.32 -5.94 -3.79
CA GLU A 224 -21.62 -6.66 -4.87
C GLU A 224 -21.96 -6.08 -6.25
N SER A 225 -23.25 -5.85 -6.51
CA SER A 225 -23.73 -5.18 -7.73
C SER A 225 -23.15 -3.78 -7.89
N PHE A 226 -23.12 -2.99 -6.81
CA PHE A 226 -22.53 -1.65 -6.81
C PHE A 226 -21.03 -1.69 -7.17
N LEU A 227 -20.28 -2.64 -6.60
CA LEU A 227 -18.85 -2.79 -6.89
C LEU A 227 -18.59 -3.18 -8.35
N GLU A 228 -19.42 -4.03 -8.92
CA GLU A 228 -19.33 -4.39 -10.34
C GLU A 228 -19.65 -3.20 -11.25
N GLU A 229 -20.77 -2.51 -11.00
CA GLU A 229 -21.20 -1.33 -11.76
C GLU A 229 -20.12 -0.24 -11.77
N ARG A 230 -19.50 0.00 -10.61
CA ARG A 230 -18.46 1.01 -10.42
C ARG A 230 -17.05 0.52 -10.74
N ARG A 231 -16.88 -0.72 -11.21
CA ARG A 231 -15.57 -1.35 -11.51
C ARG A 231 -14.60 -1.32 -10.32
N LEU A 232 -15.13 -1.51 -9.12
CA LEU A 232 -14.42 -1.52 -7.84
C LEU A 232 -14.10 -2.94 -7.35
N THR A 233 -14.26 -3.97 -8.19
CA THR A 233 -13.96 -5.37 -7.82
C THR A 233 -12.49 -5.58 -7.45
N TRP A 234 -11.59 -4.69 -7.88
CA TRP A 234 -10.17 -4.70 -7.49
C TRP A 234 -9.94 -4.40 -6.00
N LEU A 235 -10.94 -3.87 -5.28
CA LEU A 235 -10.87 -3.62 -3.85
C LEU A 235 -10.61 -4.90 -3.04
N SER A 236 -10.94 -6.07 -3.58
CA SER A 236 -10.59 -7.36 -2.97
C SER A 236 -9.10 -7.48 -2.68
N ASN A 237 -8.23 -6.81 -3.46
CA ASN A 237 -6.79 -6.78 -3.24
C ASN A 237 -6.36 -5.96 -2.01
N SER A 238 -7.25 -5.08 -1.51
CA SER A 238 -7.01 -4.24 -0.33
C SER A 238 -8.20 -4.34 0.63
N PRO A 239 -8.21 -5.35 1.53
CA PRO A 239 -9.24 -5.50 2.57
C PRO A 239 -9.55 -4.21 3.34
N MET A 240 -8.54 -3.36 3.57
CA MET A 240 -8.74 -2.05 4.21
C MET A 240 -9.65 -1.13 3.38
N LEU A 241 -9.33 -0.93 2.10
CA LEU A 241 -10.16 -0.10 1.22
C LEU A 241 -11.52 -0.72 0.98
N PHE A 242 -11.57 -2.05 0.87
CA PHE A 242 -12.82 -2.78 0.72
C PHE A 242 -13.74 -2.54 1.92
N THR A 243 -13.22 -2.70 3.15
CA THR A 243 -13.97 -2.41 4.38
C THR A 243 -14.45 -0.96 4.41
N LEU A 244 -13.59 -0.03 4.03
CA LEU A 244 -13.89 1.40 4.00
C LEU A 244 -15.01 1.74 3.00
N VAL A 245 -15.00 1.14 1.81
CA VAL A 245 -16.07 1.31 0.82
C VAL A 245 -17.37 0.68 1.30
N ILE A 246 -17.33 -0.49 1.93
CA ILE A 246 -18.53 -1.10 2.55
C ILE A 246 -19.10 -0.17 3.63
N CYS A 247 -18.26 0.36 4.52
CA CYS A 247 -18.70 1.29 5.57
C CYS A 247 -19.31 2.57 4.99
N MET A 248 -18.67 3.19 3.99
CA MET A 248 -19.20 4.38 3.34
C MET A 248 -20.52 4.09 2.64
N TRP A 249 -20.59 2.98 1.90
CA TRP A 249 -21.80 2.59 1.21
C TRP A 249 -22.96 2.36 2.19
N VAL A 250 -22.72 1.69 3.32
CA VAL A 250 -23.71 1.50 4.40
C VAL A 250 -24.13 2.84 5.02
N ASP A 251 -23.18 3.75 5.27
CA ASP A 251 -23.46 5.08 5.82
C ASP A 251 -24.26 5.97 4.83
N THR A 252 -24.21 5.70 3.51
CA THR A 252 -24.87 6.50 2.46
C THR A 252 -26.03 5.79 1.76
N MET A 253 -26.48 4.61 2.20
CA MET A 253 -27.53 3.83 1.50
C MET A 253 -28.86 4.58 1.33
N GLU A 254 -29.10 5.58 2.18
CA GLU A 254 -30.32 6.39 2.17
C GLU A 254 -30.16 7.68 1.34
N GLU A 255 -28.96 7.93 0.78
CA GLU A 255 -28.64 9.09 -0.06
C GLU A 255 -28.66 8.70 -1.56
N GLU A 256 -29.14 9.59 -2.44
CA GLU A 256 -29.24 9.31 -3.90
C GLU A 256 -27.86 9.24 -4.61
N GLU A 257 -26.85 9.94 -4.08
CA GLU A 257 -25.50 9.99 -4.66
C GLU A 257 -24.53 9.08 -3.91
N HIS A 258 -24.28 7.91 -4.49
CA HIS A 258 -23.26 6.98 -4.02
C HIS A 258 -21.88 7.39 -4.57
N LEU A 259 -20.86 7.31 -3.73
CA LEU A 259 -19.42 7.34 -4.03
C LEU A 259 -19.03 7.71 -5.49
N ASN A 260 -18.56 8.93 -5.68
CA ASN A 260 -18.24 9.47 -7.01
C ASN A 260 -16.83 9.05 -7.46
N GLY A 261 -16.76 7.97 -8.25
CA GLY A 261 -15.55 7.60 -9.01
C GLY A 261 -14.98 6.23 -8.65
N SER A 262 -14.19 5.68 -9.57
CA SER A 262 -13.54 4.36 -9.42
C SER A 262 -12.04 4.45 -9.10
N SER A 263 -11.53 5.67 -8.95
CA SER A 263 -10.11 5.98 -8.76
C SER A 263 -9.72 5.90 -7.27
N LEU A 264 -8.46 5.59 -6.98
CA LEU A 264 -7.95 5.59 -5.61
C LEU A 264 -8.09 6.99 -4.98
N CYS A 265 -7.81 8.06 -5.73
CA CYS A 265 -7.96 9.43 -5.23
C CYS A 265 -9.41 9.78 -4.92
N ALA A 266 -10.38 9.36 -5.75
CA ALA A 266 -11.80 9.56 -5.51
C ALA A 266 -12.25 8.85 -4.21
N LEU A 267 -11.79 7.61 -3.98
CA LEU A 267 -12.10 6.86 -2.76
C LEU A 267 -11.58 7.56 -1.50
N TYR A 268 -10.32 7.98 -1.50
CA TYR A 268 -9.73 8.68 -0.36
C TYR A 268 -10.34 10.06 -0.12
N THR A 269 -10.67 10.77 -1.20
CA THR A 269 -11.35 12.07 -1.12
C THR A 269 -12.73 11.92 -0.49
N THR A 270 -13.53 10.97 -1.00
CA THR A 270 -14.86 10.66 -0.44
C THR A 270 -14.76 10.24 1.02
N PHE A 271 -13.78 9.40 1.36
CA PHE A 271 -13.58 8.97 2.74
C PHE A 271 -13.22 10.12 3.69
N LEU A 272 -12.28 10.98 3.28
CA LEU A 272 -11.90 12.16 4.05
C LEU A 272 -13.10 13.07 4.29
N GLU A 273 -13.94 13.26 3.27
CA GLU A 273 -15.17 14.06 3.37
C GLU A 273 -16.19 13.46 4.33
N SER A 274 -16.44 12.15 4.24
CA SER A 274 -17.32 11.44 5.16
C SER A 274 -16.83 11.55 6.62
N LEU A 275 -15.53 11.39 6.85
CA LEU A 275 -14.94 11.56 8.18
C LEU A 275 -15.12 12.98 8.72
N CYS A 276 -14.87 13.99 7.88
CA CYS A 276 -15.02 15.39 8.29
C CYS A 276 -16.49 15.77 8.55
N LYS A 277 -17.43 15.31 7.71
CA LYS A 277 -18.89 15.48 7.91
C LYS A 277 -19.29 14.88 9.26
N LYS A 278 -18.95 13.62 9.50
CA LYS A 278 -19.29 12.89 10.73
C LYS A 278 -18.69 13.53 11.98
N ALA A 279 -17.44 14.02 11.90
CA ALA A 279 -16.84 14.79 12.99
C ALA A 279 -17.63 16.06 13.27
N ASN A 280 -17.95 16.85 12.26
CA ASN A 280 -18.71 18.08 12.43
C ASN A 280 -20.09 17.81 13.04
N ASP A 281 -20.81 16.81 12.54
CA ASP A 281 -22.14 16.43 13.04
C ASP A 281 -22.10 16.00 14.51
N THR A 282 -21.01 15.35 14.92
CA THR A 282 -20.84 14.86 16.30
C THR A 282 -20.44 15.97 17.27
N THR A 283 -19.70 16.99 16.82
CA THR A 283 -19.03 17.94 17.70
C THR A 283 -19.54 19.37 17.60
N GLY A 284 -20.27 19.70 16.54
CA GLY A 284 -20.65 21.07 16.22
C GLY A 284 -19.46 22.00 15.94
N PHE A 285 -18.27 21.46 15.57
CA PHE A 285 -17.03 22.25 15.41
C PHE A 285 -17.20 23.48 14.52
N PHE A 286 -18.11 23.44 13.54
CA PHE A 286 -18.29 24.51 12.57
C PHE A 286 -19.71 25.14 12.58
N ASN A 287 -20.40 25.15 13.74
CA ASN A 287 -21.72 25.78 13.96
C ASN A 287 -22.83 25.32 13.00
N ASP A 288 -23.58 24.27 13.34
CA ASP A 288 -24.81 23.79 12.66
C ASP A 288 -24.78 23.84 11.11
N LEU A 289 -23.60 23.68 10.51
CA LEU A 289 -23.47 23.43 9.11
C LEU A 289 -23.97 22.00 8.88
N ASN A 290 -25.21 21.89 8.37
CA ASN A 290 -25.79 20.66 7.85
C ASN A 290 -25.65 20.65 6.32
N PRO A 291 -24.44 20.44 5.76
CA PRO A 291 -24.31 20.35 4.31
C PRO A 291 -25.01 19.06 3.85
N PRO A 292 -26.02 19.15 2.96
CA PRO A 292 -26.75 17.97 2.52
C PRO A 292 -25.82 17.00 1.76
N HIS A 293 -24.81 17.51 1.05
CA HIS A 293 -23.84 16.71 0.30
C HIS A 293 -22.47 17.39 0.31
N VAL A 294 -21.43 16.70 0.79
CA VAL A 294 -20.04 17.15 0.62
C VAL A 294 -19.61 16.66 -0.76
N LYS A 295 -19.80 17.50 -1.78
CA LYS A 295 -19.28 17.21 -3.12
C LYS A 295 -17.81 17.62 -3.18
N CYS A 296 -16.92 16.66 -3.04
CA CYS A 296 -15.57 16.66 -3.64
C CYS A 296 -14.74 17.94 -3.42
N PHE A 297 -14.51 18.42 -2.19
CA PHE A 297 -13.81 19.68 -1.87
C PHE A 297 -14.12 20.82 -2.86
N SER A 298 -15.33 20.81 -3.45
CA SER A 298 -15.76 21.88 -4.31
C SER A 298 -15.82 23.06 -3.35
N ARG A 299 -15.06 24.12 -3.68
CA ARG A 299 -14.81 25.29 -2.83
C ARG A 299 -16.09 26.07 -2.56
N THR A 300 -17.07 25.40 -1.98
CA THR A 300 -18.30 25.92 -1.48
C THR A 300 -17.93 26.68 -0.22
N SER A 301 -18.32 27.95 -0.18
CA SER A 301 -17.93 28.90 0.86
C SER A 301 -18.26 28.43 2.27
N TYR A 302 -19.24 27.52 2.42
CA TYR A 302 -19.66 26.96 3.70
C TYR A 302 -18.77 25.82 4.23
N LEU A 303 -18.05 25.07 3.38
CA LEU A 303 -17.11 24.03 3.83
C LEU A 303 -15.73 24.60 4.23
N ARG A 304 -15.52 25.90 4.03
CA ARG A 304 -14.21 26.56 4.23
C ARG A 304 -13.53 26.24 5.57
N PRO A 305 -14.22 26.19 6.72
CA PRO A 305 -13.57 25.84 7.99
C PRO A 305 -13.07 24.38 8.07
N ILE A 306 -13.82 23.44 7.47
CA ILE A 306 -13.43 22.03 7.35
C ILE A 306 -12.20 21.93 6.44
N ILE A 307 -12.25 22.60 5.29
CA ILE A 307 -11.15 22.63 4.32
C ILE A 307 -9.88 23.18 4.96
N GLN A 308 -9.98 24.26 5.73
CA GLN A 308 -8.83 24.84 6.44
C GLN A 308 -8.19 23.86 7.42
N ASN A 309 -8.99 23.11 8.19
CA ASN A 309 -8.44 22.08 9.09
C ASN A 309 -7.78 20.95 8.30
N VAL A 310 -8.41 20.50 7.21
CA VAL A 310 -7.83 19.50 6.31
C VAL A 310 -6.51 19.99 5.71
N ASP A 311 -6.42 21.25 5.27
CA ASP A 311 -5.20 21.84 4.71
C ASP A 311 -4.05 21.83 5.73
N VAL A 312 -4.33 22.22 6.98
CA VAL A 312 -3.33 22.23 8.06
C VAL A 312 -2.89 20.81 8.44
N ILE A 313 -3.84 19.88 8.54
CA ILE A 313 -3.55 18.46 8.80
C ILE A 313 -2.76 17.84 7.64
N SER A 314 -3.08 18.19 6.41
CA SER A 314 -2.38 17.74 5.20
C SER A 314 -0.94 18.25 5.17
N LYS A 315 -0.74 19.51 5.56
CA LYS A 315 0.60 20.09 5.73
C LYS A 315 1.39 19.37 6.83
N ALA A 316 0.75 19.03 7.96
CA ALA A 316 1.38 18.25 9.02
C ALA A 316 1.75 16.83 8.53
N ALA A 317 0.85 16.17 7.79
CA ALA A 317 1.10 14.86 7.19
C ALA A 317 2.33 14.89 6.27
N PHE A 318 2.44 15.93 5.44
CA PHE A 318 3.61 16.19 4.61
C PHE A 318 4.88 16.35 5.45
N HIS A 319 4.94 17.28 6.41
CA HIS A 319 6.16 17.48 7.19
C HIS A 319 6.58 16.26 8.01
N LEU A 320 5.62 15.52 8.57
CA LEU A 320 5.90 14.29 9.33
C LEU A 320 6.36 13.14 8.43
N LEU A 321 5.92 13.10 7.16
CA LEU A 321 6.33 12.07 6.20
C LEU A 321 7.69 12.39 5.55
N PHE A 322 7.95 13.68 5.32
CA PHE A 322 9.12 14.20 4.60
C PHE A 322 10.19 14.81 5.52
N SER A 323 10.13 14.55 6.83
CA SER A 323 11.04 15.17 7.80
C SER A 323 12.52 14.91 7.44
N PRO A 324 13.38 15.96 7.40
CA PRO A 324 14.80 15.82 7.10
C PRO A 324 15.57 15.13 8.23
N GLU A 325 15.05 15.15 9.46
CA GLU A 325 15.48 14.27 10.53
C GLU A 325 14.95 12.87 10.21
N LYS A 326 15.80 12.02 9.64
CA LYS A 326 15.47 10.72 9.05
C LYS A 326 14.93 9.66 10.02
N GLU A 327 14.47 10.04 11.19
CA GLU A 327 13.48 9.23 11.90
C GLU A 327 12.13 9.37 11.15
N LYS A 328 11.98 8.70 9.99
CA LYS A 328 10.67 8.57 9.29
C LYS A 328 9.74 7.65 10.09
N SER A 329 9.55 7.97 11.36
CA SER A 329 8.63 7.27 12.25
C SER A 329 7.22 7.68 11.86
N ILE A 330 6.39 6.69 11.50
CA ILE A 330 4.95 6.92 11.31
C ILE A 330 4.22 7.13 12.65
N VAL A 331 4.92 6.93 13.77
CA VAL A 331 4.45 7.17 15.14
C VAL A 331 5.19 8.34 15.77
N PHE A 332 4.46 9.37 16.13
CA PHE A 332 4.94 10.60 16.73
C PHE A 332 4.39 10.77 18.15
N ASN A 333 4.98 11.67 18.92
CA ASN A 333 4.54 12.06 20.25
C ASN A 333 3.77 13.40 20.24
N ASP A 334 3.23 13.79 21.38
CA ASP A 334 2.47 15.03 21.55
C ASP A 334 3.25 16.28 21.13
N GLN A 335 4.55 16.34 21.44
CA GLN A 335 5.39 17.50 21.13
C GLN A 335 5.65 17.62 19.63
N GLU A 336 5.98 16.51 18.97
CA GLU A 336 6.18 16.45 17.52
C GLU A 336 4.93 16.89 16.76
N LEU A 337 3.73 16.44 17.19
CA LEU A 337 2.49 16.86 16.57
C LEU A 337 2.18 18.35 16.82
N SER A 338 2.48 18.83 18.02
CA SER A 338 2.23 20.22 18.42
C SER A 338 3.12 21.24 17.69
N ASN A 339 4.19 20.78 17.04
CA ASN A 339 4.99 21.62 16.13
C ASN A 339 4.20 22.01 14.86
N TYR A 340 3.17 21.24 14.50
CA TYR A 340 2.43 21.42 13.25
C TYR A 340 0.95 21.71 13.46
N LEU A 341 0.34 21.21 14.54
CA LEU A 341 -1.09 21.34 14.82
C LEU A 341 -1.34 22.03 16.16
N THR A 342 -2.25 23.01 16.17
CA THR A 342 -2.81 23.60 17.39
C THR A 342 -3.65 22.59 18.18
N PRO A 343 -3.90 22.81 19.48
CA PRO A 343 -4.74 21.90 20.27
C PRO A 343 -6.13 21.65 19.68
N SER A 344 -6.76 22.67 19.07
CA SER A 344 -8.05 22.53 18.40
C SER A 344 -7.98 21.68 17.12
N GLU A 345 -6.92 21.84 16.32
CA GLU A 345 -6.73 21.03 15.10
C GLU A 345 -6.40 19.58 15.46
N GLN A 346 -5.63 19.35 16.53
CA GLN A 346 -5.40 18.00 17.06
C GLN A 346 -6.69 17.35 17.54
N GLU A 347 -7.54 18.10 18.25
CA GLU A 347 -8.84 17.62 18.70
C GLU A 347 -9.75 17.29 17.52
N PHE A 348 -9.79 18.14 16.50
CA PHE A 348 -10.53 17.88 15.27
C PHE A 348 -10.00 16.62 14.57
N ALA A 349 -8.70 16.50 14.36
CA ALA A 349 -8.08 15.35 13.71
C ALA A 349 -8.35 14.03 14.45
N LEU A 350 -8.37 14.06 15.79
CA LEU A 350 -8.72 12.90 16.63
C LEU A 350 -10.20 12.54 16.50
N LYS A 351 -11.10 13.51 16.59
CA LYS A 351 -12.55 13.27 16.53
C LYS A 351 -13.03 12.88 15.13
N ALA A 352 -12.38 13.41 14.08
CA ALA A 352 -12.58 12.99 12.70
C ALA A 352 -12.00 11.61 12.40
N GLY A 353 -11.20 11.02 13.31
CA GLY A 353 -10.55 9.75 13.05
C GLY A 353 -9.52 9.84 11.93
N LEU A 354 -8.84 10.99 11.77
CA LEU A 354 -7.70 11.14 10.86
C LEU A 354 -6.39 10.70 11.52
N ILE A 355 -6.30 10.92 12.83
CA ILE A 355 -5.21 10.45 13.69
C ILE A 355 -5.76 9.62 14.85
N SER A 356 -4.95 8.69 15.32
CA SER A 356 -5.20 7.87 16.50
C SER A 356 -4.17 8.18 17.57
N LYS A 357 -4.58 8.17 18.84
CA LYS A 357 -3.72 8.43 19.99
C LYS A 357 -3.80 7.27 20.98
N ARG A 358 -2.69 6.55 21.13
CA ARG A 358 -2.52 5.49 22.12
C ARG A 358 -1.81 6.05 23.35
N LYS A 359 -2.46 5.95 24.51
CA LYS A 359 -1.83 6.16 25.81
C LYS A 359 -1.75 4.81 26.52
N THR A 360 -0.56 4.26 26.70
CA THR A 360 -0.38 3.14 27.62
C THR A 360 -0.32 3.70 29.03
N LYS A 361 -0.89 3.00 30.02
CA LYS A 361 -0.98 3.47 31.43
C LYS A 361 0.38 3.87 32.04
N ARG A 362 1.50 3.47 31.41
CA ARG A 362 2.86 3.60 31.92
C ARG A 362 3.82 4.33 30.96
N ALA A 363 3.40 4.67 29.74
CA ALA A 363 4.24 5.49 28.87
C ALA A 363 4.16 6.96 29.30
N LEU A 364 5.32 7.61 29.42
CA LEU A 364 5.44 9.04 29.71
C LEU A 364 4.85 9.90 28.58
N ASN A 365 4.91 9.40 27.33
CA ASN A 365 4.44 10.08 26.13
C ASN A 365 3.36 9.27 25.42
N SER A 366 2.37 9.95 24.84
CA SER A 366 1.41 9.26 23.97
C SER A 366 2.06 8.92 22.62
N SER A 367 1.59 7.82 22.03
CA SER A 367 1.93 7.43 20.66
C SER A 367 0.79 7.84 19.74
N ILE A 368 1.08 8.71 18.80
CA ILE A 368 0.12 9.26 17.86
C ILE A 368 0.54 8.85 16.45
N SER A 369 -0.42 8.46 15.62
CA SER A 369 -0.20 8.10 14.23
C SER A 369 -1.43 8.44 13.41
N PHE A 370 -1.26 8.71 12.11
CA PHE A 370 -2.40 8.66 11.20
C PHE A 370 -3.06 7.29 11.26
N ILE A 371 -4.36 7.20 10.96
CA ILE A 371 -5.10 5.93 11.03
C ILE A 371 -4.49 4.82 10.17
N HIS A 372 -3.81 5.20 9.09
CA HIS A 372 -3.03 4.30 8.26
C HIS A 372 -1.97 5.09 7.49
N LYS A 373 -0.83 4.47 7.17
CA LYS A 373 0.26 5.08 6.40
C LYS A 373 -0.24 5.66 5.07
N SER A 374 -1.14 4.98 4.36
CA SER A 374 -1.68 5.51 3.11
C SER A 374 -2.64 6.69 3.27
N MET A 375 -3.26 6.88 4.44
CA MET A 375 -3.98 8.13 4.73
C MET A 375 -2.99 9.29 4.90
N GLN A 376 -1.87 9.07 5.60
CA GLN A 376 -0.79 10.05 5.68
C GLN A 376 -0.21 10.38 4.30
N GLU A 377 0.03 9.36 3.46
CA GLU A 377 0.53 9.52 2.08
C GLU A 377 -0.46 10.30 1.21
N PHE A 378 -1.77 10.02 1.32
CA PHE A 378 -2.82 10.76 0.61
C PHE A 378 -2.88 12.24 1.04
N LEU A 379 -2.89 12.51 2.35
CA LEU A 379 -2.92 13.88 2.88
C LEU A 379 -1.65 14.66 2.50
N ALA A 380 -0.49 14.03 2.50
CA ALA A 380 0.74 14.65 2.01
C ALA A 380 0.67 14.97 0.50
N ALA A 381 0.16 14.03 -0.32
CA ALA A 381 -0.07 14.27 -1.74
C ALA A 381 -1.07 15.41 -1.98
N TYR A 382 -2.16 15.46 -1.20
CA TYR A 382 -3.14 16.54 -1.22
C TYR A 382 -2.48 17.90 -0.94
N HIS A 383 -1.61 18.00 0.07
CA HIS A 383 -0.88 19.24 0.35
C HIS A 383 0.02 19.68 -0.82
N ILE A 384 0.79 18.75 -1.38
CA ILE A 384 1.71 19.01 -2.49
C ILE A 384 0.92 19.43 -3.76
N ALA A 385 -0.18 18.75 -4.07
CA ALA A 385 -1.02 19.07 -5.24
C ALA A 385 -1.57 20.50 -5.22
N HIS A 386 -1.79 21.05 -4.03
CA HIS A 386 -2.29 22.42 -3.82
C HIS A 386 -1.17 23.48 -3.75
N ASN A 387 0.09 23.08 -3.89
CA ASN A 387 1.24 23.98 -3.81
C ASN A 387 2.23 23.71 -4.96
N ALA A 388 2.08 24.45 -6.06
CA ALA A 388 2.84 24.22 -7.29
C ALA A 388 4.37 24.24 -7.10
N LEU A 389 4.88 25.06 -6.17
CA LEU A 389 6.31 25.12 -5.86
C LEU A 389 6.81 23.79 -5.26
N LEU A 390 5.99 23.10 -4.48
CA LEU A 390 6.35 21.81 -3.89
C LEU A 390 6.34 20.66 -4.90
N ILE A 391 5.58 20.75 -5.99
CA ILE A 391 5.49 19.68 -6.98
C ILE A 391 6.88 19.41 -7.57
N ASP A 392 7.53 20.44 -8.09
CA ASP A 392 8.84 20.28 -8.71
C ASP A 392 9.92 19.99 -7.67
N ASP A 393 9.89 20.64 -6.50
CA ASP A 393 10.87 20.44 -5.43
C ASP A 393 10.83 19.02 -4.86
N VAL A 394 9.64 18.49 -4.55
CA VAL A 394 9.49 17.15 -3.98
C VAL A 394 9.80 16.09 -5.02
N ILE A 395 9.24 16.21 -6.23
CA ILE A 395 9.44 15.20 -7.27
C ILE A 395 10.92 15.19 -7.70
N SER A 396 11.53 16.36 -7.95
CA SER A 396 12.94 16.44 -8.35
C SER A 396 13.90 16.10 -7.22
N GLY A 397 13.58 16.46 -5.97
CA GLY A 397 14.41 16.14 -4.81
C GLY A 397 14.47 14.64 -4.51
N TYR A 398 13.35 13.93 -4.62
CA TYR A 398 13.29 12.48 -4.36
C TYR A 398 13.66 11.61 -5.56
N LEU A 399 13.38 12.04 -6.80
CA LEU A 399 13.76 11.30 -8.01
C LEU A 399 15.15 11.66 -8.54
N GLY A 400 15.68 12.84 -8.18
CA GLY A 400 17.03 13.27 -8.53
C GLY A 400 18.12 12.59 -7.71
N CYS A 401 17.77 12.00 -6.56
CA CYS A 401 18.67 11.17 -5.77
C CYS A 401 18.64 9.73 -6.33
N HIS A 402 19.79 9.17 -6.72
CA HIS A 402 19.95 7.76 -7.15
C HIS A 402 19.73 6.74 -6.01
N SER A 403 18.85 7.05 -5.04
CA SER A 403 18.54 6.18 -3.91
C SER A 403 17.13 5.63 -4.03
N ASP A 404 16.88 4.46 -3.43
CA ASP A 404 15.57 3.81 -3.29
C ASP A 404 14.52 4.66 -2.54
N ALA A 405 14.86 5.90 -2.15
CA ALA A 405 14.02 6.84 -1.42
C ALA A 405 12.72 7.19 -2.15
N TYR A 406 12.66 7.08 -3.48
CA TYR A 406 11.42 7.29 -4.24
C TYR A 406 10.42 6.14 -4.07
N LEU A 407 10.90 4.91 -3.82
CA LEU A 407 10.03 3.76 -3.55
C LEU A 407 9.31 3.92 -2.21
N ASP A 408 9.99 4.52 -1.22
CA ASP A 408 9.43 4.86 0.10
C ASP A 408 8.15 5.72 -0.01
N ILE A 409 8.11 6.63 -1.01
CA ILE A 409 7.02 7.60 -1.22
C ILE A 409 6.20 7.32 -2.48
N SER A 410 6.32 6.12 -3.04
CA SER A 410 5.61 5.67 -4.25
C SER A 410 4.11 5.96 -4.25
N GLN A 411 3.44 5.71 -3.12
CA GLN A 411 2.01 5.99 -2.95
C GLN A 411 1.69 7.48 -3.04
N VAL A 412 2.57 8.36 -2.55
CA VAL A 412 2.41 9.82 -2.67
C VAL A 412 2.39 10.20 -4.15
N PHE A 413 3.27 9.64 -4.98
CA PHE A 413 3.28 9.91 -6.42
C PHE A 413 2.03 9.43 -7.14
N ILE A 414 1.49 8.26 -6.77
CA ILE A 414 0.25 7.73 -7.33
C ILE A 414 -0.91 8.69 -7.02
N PHE A 415 -1.05 9.10 -5.74
CA PHE A 415 -2.06 10.06 -5.33
C PHE A 415 -1.88 11.42 -6.02
N LEU A 416 -0.65 11.91 -6.13
CA LEU A 416 -0.34 13.17 -6.80
C LEU A 416 -0.78 13.19 -8.26
N CYS A 417 -0.57 12.09 -8.99
CA CYS A 417 -1.00 11.99 -10.38
C CYS A 417 -2.52 12.04 -10.54
N GLY A 418 -3.26 11.44 -9.61
CA GLY A 418 -4.72 11.50 -9.57
C GLY A 418 -5.28 12.83 -9.07
N LEU A 419 -4.49 13.61 -8.31
CA LEU A 419 -4.91 14.92 -7.75
C LEU A 419 -4.49 16.13 -8.61
N SER A 420 -3.43 16.01 -9.42
CA SER A 420 -2.90 17.13 -10.20
C SER A 420 -2.37 16.71 -11.58
N VAL A 421 -2.98 17.27 -12.63
CA VAL A 421 -2.50 17.13 -14.03
C VAL A 421 -1.06 17.62 -14.17
N SER A 422 -0.71 18.71 -13.49
CA SER A 422 0.65 19.26 -13.51
C SER A 422 1.65 18.28 -12.91
N ALA A 423 1.32 17.68 -11.77
CA ALA A 423 2.18 16.68 -11.14
C ALA A 423 2.35 15.43 -12.02
N ALA A 424 1.27 14.97 -12.66
CA ALA A 424 1.33 13.85 -13.61
C ALA A 424 2.25 14.15 -14.80
N ASN A 425 2.23 15.38 -15.33
CA ASN A 425 3.13 15.82 -16.39
C ASN A 425 4.59 15.93 -15.94
N THR A 426 4.86 16.54 -14.77
CA THR A 426 6.20 16.64 -14.19
C THR A 426 6.79 15.24 -13.96
N LEU A 427 6.02 14.33 -13.36
CA LEU A 427 6.45 12.95 -13.13
C LEU A 427 6.76 12.25 -14.45
N SER A 428 5.92 12.43 -15.47
CA SER A 428 6.17 11.87 -16.81
C SER A 428 7.48 12.39 -17.44
N GLY A 429 7.77 13.68 -17.25
CA GLY A 429 9.00 14.33 -17.74
C GLY A 429 10.28 13.71 -17.15
N ILE A 430 10.31 13.52 -15.82
CA ILE A 430 11.49 13.06 -15.08
C ILE A 430 11.88 11.61 -15.42
N ILE A 431 10.92 10.76 -15.80
CA ILE A 431 11.18 9.39 -16.27
C ILE A 431 12.10 9.38 -17.48
N ASN A 432 11.89 10.31 -18.41
CA ASN A 432 12.71 10.36 -19.63
C ASN A 432 14.17 10.67 -19.30
N GLU A 433 14.40 11.51 -18.29
CA GLU A 433 15.74 11.85 -17.83
C GLU A 433 16.36 10.70 -17.02
N HIS A 434 15.58 10.06 -16.14
CA HIS A 434 16.06 8.97 -15.27
C HIS A 434 16.34 7.68 -16.07
N TYR A 435 15.50 7.32 -17.04
CA TYR A 435 15.70 6.18 -17.93
C TYR A 435 16.98 6.30 -18.76
N SER A 436 17.21 7.50 -19.32
CA SER A 436 18.41 7.77 -20.12
C SER A 436 19.69 7.52 -19.31
N LYS A 437 19.67 7.87 -18.01
CA LYS A 437 20.79 7.64 -17.08
C LYS A 437 20.95 6.18 -16.65
N ILE A 438 19.85 5.42 -16.54
CA ILE A 438 19.85 4.00 -16.17
C ILE A 438 20.43 3.12 -17.28
N MET A 439 20.09 3.38 -18.55
CA MET A 439 20.58 2.59 -19.68
C MET A 439 22.11 2.61 -19.83
N ASP A 440 22.76 3.68 -19.34
CA ASP A 440 24.22 3.79 -19.30
C ASP A 440 24.87 2.94 -18.18
N ALA A 441 24.09 2.49 -17.19
CA ALA A 441 24.56 1.78 -16.01
C ALA A 441 24.22 0.28 -16.06
N CYS A 442 25.11 -0.54 -16.61
CA CYS A 442 24.96 -2.01 -16.68
C CYS A 442 25.07 -2.69 -15.29
N CYS A 443 24.00 -2.71 -14.49
CA CYS A 443 23.96 -3.51 -13.25
C CYS A 443 22.57 -4.13 -12.97
N CYS A 444 22.53 -5.40 -12.54
CA CYS A 444 21.29 -6.15 -12.27
C CYS A 444 20.40 -5.53 -11.18
N THR A 445 20.97 -4.81 -10.22
CA THR A 445 20.20 -4.12 -9.16
C THR A 445 19.38 -2.96 -9.74
N ILE A 446 19.98 -2.22 -10.67
CA ILE A 446 19.36 -1.07 -11.33
C ILE A 446 18.14 -1.50 -12.17
N LEU A 447 18.18 -2.70 -12.77
CA LEU A 447 17.05 -3.26 -13.51
C LEU A 447 15.81 -3.49 -12.63
N VAL A 448 15.96 -3.95 -11.38
CA VAL A 448 14.81 -4.21 -10.51
C VAL A 448 14.21 -2.93 -9.94
N GLU A 449 15.05 -1.99 -9.53
CA GLU A 449 14.65 -0.62 -9.18
C GLU A 449 13.87 0.00 -10.35
N HIS A 450 14.38 -0.16 -11.58
CA HIS A 450 13.72 0.30 -12.79
C HIS A 450 12.33 -0.31 -13.04
N TYR A 451 12.14 -1.62 -12.82
CA TYR A 451 10.81 -2.25 -12.92
C TYR A 451 9.84 -1.74 -11.84
N ALA A 452 10.31 -1.57 -10.60
CA ALA A 452 9.50 -1.04 -9.52
C ALA A 452 9.07 0.41 -9.82
N PHE A 453 9.98 1.22 -10.34
CA PHE A 453 9.71 2.58 -10.79
C PHE A 453 8.66 2.63 -11.90
N GLN A 454 8.80 1.78 -12.94
CA GLN A 454 7.81 1.66 -14.01
C GLN A 454 6.40 1.36 -13.49
N ARG A 455 6.26 0.45 -12.51
CA ARG A 455 4.96 0.12 -11.91
C ARG A 455 4.30 1.33 -11.25
N ILE A 456 5.08 2.14 -10.53
CA ILE A 456 4.58 3.35 -9.85
C ILE A 456 4.04 4.34 -10.88
N ILE A 457 4.77 4.52 -11.98
CA ILE A 457 4.36 5.44 -13.05
C ILE A 457 3.07 4.97 -13.71
N VAL A 458 3.00 3.68 -14.08
CA VAL A 458 1.81 3.11 -14.72
C VAL A 458 0.61 3.25 -13.79
N ALA A 459 0.78 3.00 -12.49
CA ALA A 459 -0.25 3.23 -11.49
C ALA A 459 -0.66 4.71 -11.38
N GLY A 460 0.30 5.64 -11.35
CA GLY A 460 0.02 7.08 -11.31
C GLY A 460 -0.69 7.58 -12.57
N TYR A 461 -0.27 7.12 -13.75
CA TYR A 461 -0.94 7.46 -15.02
C TYR A 461 -2.36 6.90 -15.07
N ARG A 462 -2.56 5.66 -14.60
CA ARG A 462 -3.90 5.08 -14.46
C ARG A 462 -4.77 5.95 -13.57
N GLU A 463 -4.26 6.35 -12.42
CA GLU A 463 -5.00 7.24 -11.51
C GLU A 463 -5.33 8.58 -12.17
N ALA A 464 -4.39 9.19 -12.89
CA ALA A 464 -4.68 10.43 -13.61
C ALA A 464 -5.81 10.24 -14.63
N VAL A 465 -5.80 9.15 -15.40
CA VAL A 465 -6.84 8.82 -16.38
C VAL A 465 -8.19 8.60 -15.71
N LEU A 466 -8.23 7.87 -14.59
CA LEU A 466 -9.47 7.62 -13.83
C LEU A 466 -10.05 8.89 -13.20
N ASN A 467 -9.26 9.96 -13.07
CA ASN A 467 -9.70 11.29 -12.62
C ASN A 467 -9.86 12.28 -13.79
N ASP A 468 -10.06 11.79 -15.02
CA ASP A 468 -10.32 12.58 -16.23
C ASP A 468 -9.21 13.60 -16.59
N HIS A 469 -7.99 13.36 -16.13
CA HIS A 469 -6.86 14.20 -16.52
C HIS A 469 -6.56 14.03 -18.02
N THR A 470 -6.42 15.14 -18.73
CA THR A 470 -6.12 15.15 -20.18
C THR A 470 -4.77 15.83 -20.45
N GLY A 471 -4.19 15.55 -21.62
CA GLY A 471 -2.92 16.17 -22.05
C GLY A 471 -1.67 15.59 -21.39
N ILE A 472 -1.77 14.44 -20.71
CA ILE A 472 -0.62 13.74 -20.12
C ILE A 472 0.04 12.87 -21.19
N LEU A 473 1.32 13.16 -21.47
CA LEU A 473 2.09 12.43 -22.47
C LEU A 473 3.00 11.41 -21.78
N LEU A 474 2.70 10.12 -21.92
CA LEU A 474 3.55 9.02 -21.44
C LEU A 474 4.37 8.46 -22.61
N ARG A 475 5.72 8.55 -22.56
CA ARG A 475 6.58 7.93 -23.58
C ARG A 475 6.86 6.47 -23.24
N LEU A 476 6.24 5.53 -23.95
CA LEU A 476 6.42 4.09 -23.72
C LEU A 476 7.69 3.50 -24.37
N SER A 477 8.48 4.29 -25.11
CA SER A 477 9.73 3.83 -25.75
C SER A 477 10.80 3.36 -24.76
N HIS A 478 10.59 3.63 -23.48
CA HIS A 478 11.52 3.40 -22.37
C HIS A 478 10.96 2.39 -21.34
N PHE A 479 9.86 1.70 -21.67
CA PHE A 479 9.31 0.68 -20.79
C PHE A 479 9.82 -0.70 -21.18
N ASP A 480 10.30 -1.45 -20.19
CA ASP A 480 10.59 -2.87 -20.31
C ASP A 480 9.26 -3.62 -20.19
N ILE A 481 8.64 -3.87 -21.34
CA ILE A 481 7.28 -4.38 -21.41
C ILE A 481 7.32 -5.91 -21.28
N TYR A 482 7.47 -6.38 -20.05
CA TYR A 482 7.34 -7.79 -19.68
C TYR A 482 6.11 -8.03 -18.80
N GLY A 483 5.34 -9.07 -19.15
CA GLY A 483 4.30 -9.68 -18.31
C GLY A 483 3.24 -8.71 -17.77
N ASN A 484 3.37 -8.36 -16.48
CA ASN A 484 2.36 -7.62 -15.71
C ASN A 484 2.22 -6.15 -16.17
N ASN A 485 3.32 -5.48 -16.50
CA ASN A 485 3.29 -4.08 -16.97
C ASN A 485 2.49 -3.95 -18.28
N LEU A 486 2.57 -4.95 -19.17
CA LEU A 486 1.80 -4.98 -20.42
C LEU A 486 0.30 -5.14 -20.15
N MET A 487 -0.09 -5.96 -19.17
CA MET A 487 -1.49 -6.15 -18.78
C MET A 487 -2.07 -4.89 -18.13
N ASP A 488 -1.31 -4.23 -17.26
CA ASP A 488 -1.71 -2.97 -16.62
C ASP A 488 -1.86 -1.85 -17.65
N ILE A 489 -0.90 -1.72 -18.59
CA ILE A 489 -1.02 -0.81 -19.73
C ILE A 489 -2.26 -1.17 -20.56
N ASN A 490 -2.46 -2.43 -20.95
CA ASN A 490 -3.65 -2.82 -21.71
C ASN A 490 -4.97 -2.52 -20.98
N ASN A 491 -5.02 -2.64 -19.65
CA ASN A 491 -6.20 -2.31 -18.84
C ASN A 491 -6.47 -0.80 -18.84
N ILE A 492 -5.43 0.03 -18.64
CA ILE A 492 -5.51 1.50 -18.76
C ILE A 492 -6.12 1.89 -20.11
N TRP A 493 -5.70 1.22 -21.18
CA TRP A 493 -6.20 1.48 -22.54
C TRP A 493 -7.67 1.11 -22.72
N ARG A 494 -8.13 0.00 -22.12
CA ARG A 494 -9.55 -0.40 -22.15
C ARG A 494 -10.44 0.59 -21.39
N GLU A 495 -9.91 1.17 -20.32
CA GLU A 495 -10.59 2.18 -19.51
C GLU A 495 -10.73 3.53 -20.27
N ASN A 496 -9.84 3.81 -21.24
CA ASN A 496 -9.68 5.13 -21.87
C ASN A 496 -10.17 5.23 -23.35
N LYS A 497 -11.26 4.54 -23.71
CA LYS A 497 -11.79 4.47 -25.11
C LYS A 497 -12.10 5.84 -25.77
N SER A 498 -12.15 6.94 -25.02
CA SER A 498 -12.56 8.27 -25.46
C SER A 498 -11.42 9.29 -25.63
N ASN A 499 -10.23 9.09 -25.05
CA ASN A 499 -9.13 10.08 -25.07
C ASN A 499 -7.76 9.53 -25.52
N ALA A 500 -7.70 8.39 -26.21
CA ALA A 500 -6.44 7.71 -26.49
C ALA A 500 -5.48 8.46 -27.45
N LEU A 501 -4.21 8.54 -27.03
CA LEU A 501 -3.01 8.82 -27.84
C LEU A 501 -2.32 7.46 -28.10
N PHE A 502 -2.01 7.12 -29.34
CA PHE A 502 -1.46 5.79 -29.69
C PHE A 502 0.08 5.73 -29.50
N LEU A 503 0.59 4.63 -28.92
CA LEU A 503 2.01 4.28 -28.89
C LEU A 503 2.27 2.87 -29.44
N LYS A 504 3.33 2.74 -30.23
CA LYS A 504 3.85 1.49 -30.80
C LYS A 504 4.90 0.90 -29.85
N ILE A 505 4.79 -0.39 -29.55
CA ILE A 505 5.76 -1.13 -28.73
C ILE A 505 6.61 -2.03 -29.64
N SER A 506 7.94 -1.92 -29.55
CA SER A 506 8.90 -2.81 -30.21
C SER A 506 9.68 -3.58 -29.15
N VAL A 507 9.72 -4.91 -29.25
CA VAL A 507 10.58 -5.77 -28.42
C VAL A 507 11.30 -6.75 -29.35
N ASN A 508 12.63 -6.76 -29.32
CA ASN A 508 13.49 -7.69 -30.06
C ASN A 508 13.15 -7.82 -31.56
N ASP A 509 13.11 -6.69 -32.28
CA ASP A 509 12.78 -6.60 -33.71
C ASP A 509 11.41 -7.18 -34.10
N LYS A 510 10.52 -7.41 -33.13
CA LYS A 510 9.12 -7.82 -33.34
C LYS A 510 8.18 -6.77 -32.78
N THR A 511 7.24 -6.35 -33.62
CA THR A 511 6.19 -5.39 -33.28
C THR A 511 4.94 -6.15 -32.86
N TYR A 512 4.39 -5.85 -31.68
CA TYR A 512 3.13 -6.41 -31.21
C TYR A 512 2.02 -5.37 -31.33
N ARG A 513 0.83 -5.80 -31.79
CA ARG A 513 -0.38 -4.97 -31.85
C ARG A 513 -1.37 -5.44 -30.79
N ALA A 514 -1.85 -4.52 -29.96
CA ALA A 514 -3.07 -4.73 -29.19
C ALA A 514 -4.26 -4.27 -30.03
N ILE A 515 -4.94 -5.20 -30.70
CA ILE A 515 -6.36 -5.07 -31.06
C ILE A 515 -7.01 -6.41 -30.73
N HIS A 516 -8.07 -6.36 -29.93
CA HIS A 516 -8.87 -7.53 -29.60
C HIS A 516 -9.72 -7.92 -30.82
N SER A 517 -9.41 -9.04 -31.47
CA SER A 517 -10.43 -9.85 -32.15
C SER A 517 -10.06 -11.33 -32.02
N SER A 518 -11.07 -12.12 -31.69
CA SER A 518 -11.01 -13.57 -31.50
C SER A 518 -10.39 -14.33 -32.68
N ALA A 519 -9.60 -15.34 -32.33
CA ALA A 519 -9.40 -16.62 -33.02
C ALA A 519 -8.94 -16.60 -34.50
N THR A 520 -7.70 -17.02 -34.73
CA THR A 520 -7.30 -18.32 -35.34
C THR A 520 -5.94 -18.18 -36.06
N HIS A 521 -5.19 -19.28 -36.03
CA HIS A 521 -3.85 -19.47 -36.58
C HIS A 521 -3.62 -18.90 -37.99
N SER A 522 -2.48 -18.21 -38.20
CA SER A 522 -1.46 -18.48 -39.25
C SER A 522 -0.52 -17.27 -39.45
N GLU A 523 0.59 -17.54 -40.13
CA GLU A 523 1.89 -16.84 -40.21
C GLU A 523 1.94 -15.34 -40.60
N PRO A 524 3.06 -14.64 -40.33
CA PRO A 524 3.19 -13.20 -40.55
C PRO A 524 3.62 -12.89 -41.98
N THR A 525 2.76 -12.20 -42.75
CA THR A 525 3.18 -11.47 -43.94
C THR A 525 2.89 -9.98 -43.77
N SER A 526 3.91 -9.20 -44.12
CA SER A 526 4.12 -7.79 -43.82
C SER A 526 3.35 -6.88 -44.77
N GLN A 527 2.20 -6.39 -44.32
CA GLN A 527 1.64 -5.07 -44.62
C GLN A 527 0.43 -4.89 -43.72
N VAL A 528 0.31 -3.74 -43.07
CA VAL A 528 -0.69 -3.56 -42.03
C VAL A 528 -1.43 -2.25 -42.25
N GLU A 529 -2.66 -2.34 -42.71
CA GLU A 529 -3.62 -1.23 -42.74
C GLU A 529 -4.19 -0.96 -41.32
N PHE A 530 -4.66 0.26 -41.11
CA PHE A 530 -5.28 0.72 -39.86
C PHE A 530 -6.74 1.07 -40.16
N ASP A 531 -7.69 0.35 -39.58
CA ASP A 531 -9.10 0.75 -39.60
C ASP A 531 -9.38 1.65 -38.39
N LEU A 532 -9.58 2.94 -38.66
CA LEU A 532 -9.85 3.99 -37.67
C LEU A 532 -11.34 4.33 -37.54
N SER A 533 -12.23 3.54 -38.16
CA SER A 533 -13.68 3.81 -38.26
C SER A 533 -14.40 3.89 -36.90
N SER A 534 -13.81 3.36 -35.83
CA SER A 534 -14.38 3.35 -34.47
C SER A 534 -13.88 4.48 -33.56
N CYS A 535 -12.89 5.27 -33.98
CA CYS A 535 -12.30 6.36 -33.17
C CYS A 535 -12.99 7.71 -33.45
N ARG A 536 -14.18 7.93 -32.87
CA ARG A 536 -14.98 9.14 -33.16
C ARG A 536 -14.41 10.45 -32.61
N ASN A 537 -13.42 10.42 -31.70
CA ASN A 537 -12.88 11.61 -31.01
C ASN A 537 -11.34 11.70 -31.01
N LEU A 538 -10.69 11.27 -32.10
CA LEU A 538 -9.22 11.33 -32.21
C LEU A 538 -8.74 12.80 -32.29
N LYS A 539 -8.02 13.29 -31.27
CA LYS A 539 -7.54 14.69 -31.22
C LYS A 539 -6.10 14.91 -31.71
N CYS A 540 -5.23 13.90 -31.64
CA CYS A 540 -3.86 14.00 -32.14
C CYS A 540 -3.24 12.60 -32.33
N LEU A 541 -2.43 12.43 -33.38
CA LEU A 541 -1.63 11.23 -33.65
C LEU A 541 -0.21 11.68 -34.01
N ILE A 542 0.80 11.29 -33.23
CA ILE A 542 2.21 11.56 -33.53
C ILE A 542 2.90 10.22 -33.77
N LEU A 543 3.50 10.07 -34.96
CA LEU A 543 4.27 8.90 -35.35
C LEU A 543 5.74 9.31 -35.46
N GLU A 544 6.62 8.71 -34.66
CA GLU A 544 8.07 8.88 -34.83
C GLU A 544 8.76 7.53 -35.03
N GLY A 545 9.54 7.47 -36.10
CA GLY A 545 10.38 6.35 -36.51
C GLY A 545 10.91 6.59 -37.92
N SER A 546 12.22 6.46 -38.12
CA SER A 546 12.84 6.58 -39.44
C SER A 546 12.32 5.48 -40.38
N GLY A 547 11.59 5.85 -41.43
CA GLY A 547 11.20 4.92 -42.51
C GLY A 547 9.71 4.64 -42.68
N ILE A 548 8.79 5.49 -42.19
CA ILE A 548 7.35 5.28 -42.38
C ILE A 548 6.86 6.02 -43.64
N HIS A 549 6.43 5.26 -44.67
CA HIS A 549 5.59 5.78 -45.76
C HIS A 549 4.12 5.56 -45.41
N VAL A 550 3.35 6.65 -45.34
CA VAL A 550 1.89 6.60 -45.18
C VAL A 550 1.23 6.62 -46.55
N GLN A 551 0.51 5.56 -46.90
CA GLN A 551 -0.46 5.57 -48.00
C GLN A 551 -1.84 5.21 -47.42
N GLY A 552 -2.78 6.16 -47.48
CA GLY A 552 -4.15 5.96 -47.05
C GLY A 552 -4.92 7.28 -47.07
N ASN A 553 -6.03 7.32 -47.83
CA ASN A 553 -6.82 8.51 -48.10
C ASN A 553 -7.39 9.14 -46.82
N ILE A 554 -6.87 10.30 -46.45
CA ILE A 554 -7.48 11.22 -45.50
C ILE A 554 -8.72 11.79 -46.20
N TYR A 555 -9.91 11.32 -45.83
CA TYR A 555 -11.14 11.99 -46.23
C TYR A 555 -11.22 13.33 -45.52
N ASN A 556 -10.83 14.38 -46.24
CA ASN A 556 -11.17 15.76 -45.91
C ASN A 556 -12.69 15.90 -45.77
N LYS A 557 -13.13 16.51 -44.67
CA LYS A 557 -14.04 17.66 -44.70
C LYS A 557 -13.94 18.49 -43.40
N THR A 558 -13.02 19.47 -43.46
CA THR A 558 -13.14 20.91 -43.12
C THR A 558 -14.48 21.41 -42.53
N ILE A 559 -14.57 22.36 -41.59
CA ILE A 559 -13.69 23.44 -41.06
C ILE A 559 -13.78 23.45 -39.53
#